data_AF-W7T5M0-F1
#
_entry.id   AF-W7T5M0-F1
#
_cell.length_a   1.000
_cell.length_b   1.000
_cell.length_c   1.000
_cell.angle_alpha   90.00
_cell.angle_beta   90.00
_cell.angle_gamma   90.00
#
_symmetry.space_group_name_H-M   'P 1'
#
loop_
_entity.id
_entity.type
_entity.pdbx_description
1 polymer ?
#
loop_
_entity_poly.entity_id
_entity_poly.type
_entity_poly.pdbx_seq_one_letter_code
_entity_poly.pdbx_strand_id
1 'polypeptide(L)'
;MWWAAVDTCSAAAQEGLDTGRVLGGTPAAAQQAAASYMDRAAGMARNPQVSTTGTTDTKMRVSVSADVVMVVPIPGWQWHIEYAVTGVREHPTTERDS
;
A
#
# COMPACT_ATOMS: atom_id res chain seq x y z
N MET A 1 9.49 -11.82 -14.59
CA MET A 1 9.19 -11.51 -13.18
C MET A 1 8.57 -10.11 -13.04
N TRP A 2 7.63 -9.73 -13.91
CA TRP A 2 6.89 -8.47 -13.74
C TRP A 2 5.66 -8.70 -12.83
N TRP A 3 5.01 -9.86 -12.98
CA TRP A 3 3.87 -10.27 -12.14
C TRP A 3 4.23 -10.28 -10.66
N ALA A 4 5.43 -10.74 -10.30
CA ALA A 4 5.88 -10.79 -8.91
C ALA A 4 5.96 -9.39 -8.26
N ALA A 5 6.34 -8.36 -9.03
CA ALA A 5 6.33 -6.99 -8.55
C ALA A 5 4.90 -6.44 -8.39
N VAL A 6 3.98 -6.81 -9.29
CA VAL A 6 2.54 -6.49 -9.15
C VAL A 6 1.95 -7.15 -7.91
N ASP A 7 2.19 -8.45 -7.73
CA ASP A 7 1.69 -9.21 -6.58
C ASP A 7 2.24 -8.61 -5.28
N THR A 8 3.52 -8.23 -5.27
CA THR A 8 4.15 -7.58 -4.09
C THR A 8 3.53 -6.21 -3.80
N CYS A 9 3.39 -5.34 -4.79
CA CYS A 9 2.77 -4.01 -4.59
C CYS A 9 1.30 -4.12 -4.16
N SER A 10 0.55 -5.07 -4.73
CA SER A 10 -0.86 -5.29 -4.35
C SER A 10 -0.99 -5.81 -2.93
N ALA A 11 -0.20 -6.81 -2.55
CA ALA A 11 -0.18 -7.34 -1.19
C ALA A 11 0.25 -6.28 -0.16
N ALA A 12 1.27 -5.47 -0.47
CA ALA A 12 1.71 -4.37 0.39
C ALA A 12 0.59 -3.32 0.59
N ALA A 13 -0.11 -2.96 -0.50
CA ALA A 13 -1.22 -2.01 -0.42
C ALA A 13 -2.37 -2.58 0.42
N GLN A 14 -2.67 -3.87 0.28
CA GLN A 14 -3.67 -4.59 1.07
C GLN A 14 -3.32 -4.59 2.57
N GLU A 15 -2.07 -4.92 2.91
CA GLU A 15 -1.58 -4.96 4.30
C GLU A 15 -1.69 -3.57 4.96
N GLY A 16 -1.31 -2.52 4.23
CA GLY A 16 -1.48 -1.14 4.68
C GLY A 16 -2.94 -0.79 4.90
N LEU A 17 -3.82 -1.19 3.98
CA LEU A 17 -5.26 -0.94 4.09
C LEU A 17 -5.85 -1.64 5.32
N ASP A 18 -5.49 -2.90 5.55
CA ASP A 18 -5.95 -3.70 6.67
C ASP A 18 -5.49 -3.09 8.01
N THR A 19 -4.23 -2.68 8.10
CA THR A 19 -3.72 -1.96 9.28
C THR A 19 -4.38 -0.59 9.47
N GLY A 20 -4.74 0.08 8.37
CA GLY A 20 -5.31 1.43 8.40
C GLY A 20 -6.79 1.49 8.77
N ARG A 21 -7.54 0.40 8.50
CA ARG A 21 -9.00 0.38 8.63
C ARG A 21 -9.53 -0.12 9.97
N VAL A 22 -8.68 -0.75 10.79
CA VAL A 22 -9.06 -1.15 12.16
C VAL A 22 -9.46 0.05 13.00
N LEU A 23 -10.29 -0.19 14.01
CA LEU A 23 -10.60 0.81 15.06
C LEU A 23 -9.31 1.42 15.63
N GLY A 24 -9.18 2.75 15.49
CA GLY A 24 -7.99 3.50 15.92
C GLY A 24 -6.81 3.47 14.94
N GLY A 25 -6.93 2.80 13.79
CA GLY A 25 -5.93 2.82 12.72
C GLY A 25 -5.70 4.23 12.18
N THR A 26 -4.52 4.50 11.61
CA THR A 26 -4.18 5.83 11.06
C THR A 26 -3.60 5.69 9.66
N PRO A 27 -3.68 6.76 8.82
CA PRO A 27 -2.99 6.76 7.53
C PRO A 27 -1.48 6.53 7.69
N ALA A 28 -0.87 7.07 8.75
CA ALA A 28 0.55 6.85 9.05
C ALA A 28 0.86 5.37 9.36
N ALA A 29 0.02 4.69 10.13
CA ALA A 29 0.17 3.26 10.41
C ALA A 29 0.00 2.41 9.14
N ALA A 30 -0.98 2.75 8.30
CA ALA A 30 -1.18 2.12 7.00
C ALA A 30 0.05 2.26 6.10
N GLN A 31 0.59 3.48 6.01
CA GLN A 31 1.81 3.75 5.25
C GLN A 31 3.00 2.95 5.77
N GLN A 32 3.20 2.92 7.09
CA GLN A 32 4.31 2.21 7.72
C GLN A 32 4.21 0.68 7.52
N ALA A 33 3.00 0.11 7.62
CA ALA A 33 2.78 -1.31 7.40
C ALA A 33 3.05 -1.73 5.96
N ALA A 34 2.53 -0.97 4.98
CA ALA A 34 2.81 -1.20 3.56
C ALA A 34 4.31 -1.04 3.24
N ALA A 35 4.98 -0.01 3.78
CA ALA A 35 6.42 0.17 3.61
C ALA A 35 7.22 -1.00 4.21
N SER A 36 6.87 -1.43 5.41
CA SER A 36 7.51 -2.59 6.08
C SER A 36 7.31 -3.88 5.28
N TYR A 37 6.16 -4.05 4.62
CA TYR A 37 5.93 -5.18 3.72
C TYR A 37 6.89 -5.14 2.54
N MET A 38 7.02 -3.98 1.88
CA MET A 38 7.93 -3.80 0.75
C MET A 38 9.39 -4.04 1.14
N ASP A 39 9.81 -3.61 2.34
CA ASP A 39 11.16 -3.84 2.86
C ASP A 39 11.45 -5.34 3.08
N ARG A 40 10.47 -6.11 3.56
CA ARG A 40 10.61 -7.57 3.73
C ARG A 40 10.61 -8.31 2.40
N ALA A 41 9.89 -7.80 1.41
CA ALA A 41 9.86 -8.35 0.06
C ALA A 41 11.08 -7.93 -0.81
N ALA A 42 12.11 -7.33 -0.18
CA ALA A 42 13.30 -6.80 -0.86
C ALA A 42 13.88 -7.80 -1.87
N GLY A 43 14.08 -7.33 -3.10
CA GLY A 43 14.68 -8.09 -4.20
C GLY A 43 13.79 -8.23 -5.44
N MET A 44 12.46 -8.10 -5.29
CA MET A 44 11.51 -8.20 -6.41
C MET A 44 11.18 -6.85 -7.06
N ALA A 45 11.28 -5.76 -6.29
CA ALA A 45 11.02 -4.40 -6.75
C ALA A 45 12.05 -3.41 -6.19
N ARG A 46 12.27 -2.29 -6.87
CA ARG A 46 13.18 -1.19 -6.50
C ARG A 46 12.39 0.09 -6.25
N ASN A 47 12.97 0.98 -5.45
CA ASN A 47 12.44 2.30 -5.13
C ASN A 47 10.94 2.29 -4.75
N PRO A 48 10.52 1.44 -3.79
CA PRO A 48 9.12 1.42 -3.39
C PRO A 48 8.72 2.79 -2.84
N GLN A 49 7.55 3.26 -3.25
CA GLN A 49 6.91 4.46 -2.73
C GLN A 49 5.54 4.06 -2.20
N VAL A 50 5.18 4.57 -1.03
CA VAL A 50 3.89 4.32 -0.40
C VAL A 50 3.22 5.65 -0.12
N SER A 51 1.96 5.77 -0.48
CA SER A 51 1.14 6.94 -0.21
C SER A 51 -0.22 6.55 0.34
N THR A 52 -0.74 7.37 1.23
CA THR A 52 -2.12 7.29 1.72
C THR A 52 -2.95 8.50 1.31
N THR A 53 -2.47 9.27 0.33
CA THR A 53 -3.18 10.42 -0.24
C THR A 53 -4.57 9.98 -0.72
N GLY A 54 -5.58 10.77 -0.38
CA GLY A 54 -6.98 10.46 -0.66
C GLY A 54 -7.69 9.64 0.43
N THR A 55 -7.01 9.33 1.54
CA THR A 55 -7.67 8.85 2.76
C THR A 55 -8.55 9.95 3.36
N THR A 56 -9.75 9.58 3.77
CA THR A 56 -10.72 10.41 4.48
C THR A 56 -11.12 9.74 5.80
N ASP A 57 -11.98 10.38 6.57
CA ASP A 57 -12.48 9.81 7.82
C ASP A 57 -13.22 8.49 7.61
N THR A 58 -13.93 8.34 6.48
CA THR A 58 -14.77 7.18 6.16
C THR A 58 -14.11 6.15 5.25
N LYS A 59 -13.00 6.51 4.59
CA LYS A 59 -12.34 5.67 3.60
C LYS A 59 -10.84 5.71 3.77
N MET A 60 -10.20 4.56 3.90
CA MET A 60 -8.75 4.41 3.85
C MET A 60 -8.35 4.13 2.41
N ARG A 61 -7.33 4.83 1.93
CA ARG A 61 -6.70 4.58 0.62
C ARG A 61 -5.21 4.37 0.84
N VAL A 62 -4.68 3.32 0.22
CA VAL A 62 -3.25 3.04 0.21
C VAL A 62 -2.84 2.79 -1.23
N SER A 63 -1.85 3.53 -1.71
CA SER A 63 -1.17 3.28 -2.97
C SER A 63 0.28 2.91 -2.73
N VAL A 64 0.74 1.93 -3.50
CA VAL A 64 2.11 1.44 -3.51
C VAL A 64 2.58 1.45 -4.95
N SER A 65 3.71 2.08 -5.19
CA SER A 65 4.39 2.01 -6.48
C SER A 65 5.83 1.56 -6.32
N ALA A 66 6.37 0.93 -7.37
CA ALA A 66 7.75 0.47 -7.39
C ALA A 66 8.21 0.19 -8.81
N ASP A 67 9.52 0.04 -8.97
CA ASP A 67 10.15 -0.30 -10.22
C ASP A 67 10.47 -1.79 -10.31
N VAL A 68 10.16 -2.40 -11.45
CA VAL A 68 10.44 -3.83 -11.68
C VAL A 68 11.94 -4.05 -11.85
N VAL A 69 12.49 -5.04 -11.14
CA VAL A 69 13.85 -5.52 -11.39
C VAL A 69 13.87 -6.34 -12.67
N MET A 70 14.55 -5.83 -13.70
CA MET A 70 14.78 -6.57 -14.94
C MET A 70 16.06 -7.40 -14.86
N VAL A 71 16.01 -8.64 -15.37
CA VAL A 71 17.20 -9.52 -15.45
C VAL A 71 18.20 -8.97 -16.46
N VAL A 72 17.71 -8.45 -17.60
CA VAL A 72 18.51 -7.72 -18.58
C VAL A 72 17.98 -6.29 -18.64
N PRO A 73 18.73 -5.29 -18.14
CA PRO A 73 18.30 -3.91 -18.18
C PRO A 73 18.34 -3.37 -19.61
N ILE A 74 17.28 -2.67 -20.02
CA ILE A 74 17.24 -1.89 -21.26
C ILE A 74 17.68 -0.47 -20.91
N PRO A 75 18.77 0.06 -21.51
CA PRO A 75 19.23 1.42 -21.23
C PRO A 75 18.13 2.46 -21.46
N GLY A 76 17.88 3.32 -20.47
CA GLY A 76 16.86 4.37 -20.55
C GLY A 76 15.42 3.91 -20.33
N TRP A 77 15.18 2.64 -20.01
CA TRP A 77 13.84 2.11 -19.76
C TRP A 77 13.67 1.63 -18.32
N GLN A 78 12.58 2.05 -17.68
CA GLN A 78 12.17 1.63 -16.34
C GLN A 78 10.71 1.22 -16.34
N TRP A 79 10.42 0.01 -15.88
CA TRP A 79 9.05 -0.46 -15.70
C TRP A 79 8.55 -0.01 -14.34
N HIS A 80 7.72 1.03 -14.32
CA HIS A 80 7.07 1.51 -13.12
C HIS A 80 5.69 0.86 -12.97
N ILE A 81 5.38 0.36 -11.78
CA ILE A 81 4.08 -0.19 -11.43
C ILE A 81 3.50 0.64 -10.30
N GLU A 82 2.22 0.98 -10.39
CA GLU A 82 1.44 1.55 -9.30
C GLU A 82 0.22 0.67 -9.04
N TYR A 83 -0.07 0.42 -7.77
CA TYR A 83 -1.27 -0.26 -7.32
C TYR A 83 -1.91 0.52 -6.18
N ALA A 84 -3.24 0.65 -6.20
CA ALA A 84 -3.98 1.36 -5.18
C ALA A 84 -5.21 0.59 -4.73
N VAL A 85 -5.41 0.51 -3.42
CA VAL A 85 -6.59 -0.10 -2.79
C VAL A 85 -7.34 0.94 -1.98
N THR A 86 -8.64 0.72 -1.80
CA THR A 86 -9.49 1.59 -0.98
C THR A 86 -10.50 0.74 -0.22
N GLY A 87 -10.75 1.07 1.04
CA GLY A 87 -11.68 0.36 1.90
C GLY A 87 -12.39 1.29 2.88
N VAL A 88 -13.56 0.87 3.35
CA VAL A 88 -14.32 1.59 4.39
C VAL A 88 -13.57 1.49 5.72
N ARG A 89 -13.53 2.59 6.47
CA ARG A 89 -12.96 2.63 7.83
C ARG A 89 -14.03 2.31 8.86
N GLU A 90 -13.66 1.56 9.89
CA GLU A 90 -14.55 1.33 11.02
C GLU A 90 -14.69 2.62 11.84
N HIS A 91 -15.92 2.95 12.23
CA HIS A 91 -16.21 4.04 13.16
C HIS A 91 -16.94 3.45 14.35
N PRO A 92 -16.59 3.85 15.59
CA PRO A 92 -17.46 3.57 16.72
C PRO A 92 -18.74 4.40 16.54
N THR A 93 -19.85 3.73 16.19
CA THR A 93 -21.17 4.31 16.35
C THR A 93 -21.42 4.39 17.85
N THR A 94 -21.15 5.55 18.45
CA THR A 94 -21.53 5.78 19.84
C THR A 94 -23.02 6.13 19.83
N GLU A 95 -23.89 5.12 19.82
CA GLU A 95 -25.30 5.30 20.12
C GLU A 95 -25.37 5.61 21.62
N ARG A 96 -25.41 6.90 21.95
CA ARG A 96 -25.68 7.36 23.31
C ARG A 96 -27.19 7.56 23.41
N ASP A 97 -27.88 6.47 23.71
CA ASP A 97 -29.29 6.54 24.08
C ASP A 97 -29.40 6.98 25.54
N SER A 98 -30.23 8.00 25.75
CA SER A 98 -30.74 8.58 27.02
C SER A 98 -29.82 9.50 27.85
#